data_AF-A0A1Z5HX82-F1
#
_entry.id   AF-A0A1Z5HX82-F1
#
_cell.length_a   1.000
_cell.length_b   1.000
_cell.length_c   1.000
_cell.angle_alpha   90.00
_cell.angle_beta   90.00
_cell.angle_gamma   90.00
#
_symmetry.space_group_name_H-M   'P 1'
#
loop_
_entity.id
_entity.type
_entity.pdbx_description
1 polymer ?
#
loop_
_entity_poly.entity_id
_entity_poly.type
_entity_poly.pdbx_seq_one_letter_code
_entity_poly.pdbx_strand_id
1 'polypeptide(L)' 'PKPDGRRDTDADFGKKTYRGCRKDGTLWEKIISWFGYKLHLVVDAQYELPVAFTVTKASTSDVKEG' A
#
# COMPACT_ATOMS: atom_id res chain seq x y z
N PRO A 1 22.02 16.90 -12.96
CA PRO A 1 21.35 16.11 -14.03
C PRO A 1 19.83 16.15 -13.84
N LYS A 2 19.08 16.67 -14.82
CA LYS A 2 17.60 16.63 -14.79
C LYS A 2 17.19 15.14 -14.85
N PRO A 3 16.38 14.63 -13.91
CA PRO A 3 15.99 13.23 -13.93
C PRO A 3 15.23 12.94 -15.22
N ASP A 4 15.64 11.87 -15.91
CA ASP A 4 14.96 11.35 -17.09
C ASP A 4 13.55 10.89 -16.66
N GLY A 5 12.52 11.61 -17.12
CA GLY A 5 11.11 11.44 -16.72
C GLY A 5 10.43 10.21 -17.29
N ARG A 6 11.20 9.29 -17.89
CA ARG A 6 10.71 8.02 -18.45
C ARG A 6 10.32 6.97 -17.41
N ARG A 7 10.56 7.23 -16.12
CA ARG A 7 10.17 6.36 -15.00
C ARG A 7 9.09 7.01 -14.15
N ASP A 8 8.29 6.18 -13.50
CA ASP A 8 7.31 6.60 -12.51
C ASP A 8 8.05 7.13 -11.26
N THR A 9 8.15 8.45 -11.12
CA THR A 9 8.97 9.09 -10.06
C THR A 9 8.25 9.17 -8.73
N ASP A 10 6.93 9.05 -8.73
CA ASP A 10 6.11 9.18 -7.52
C ASP A 10 5.75 7.84 -6.88
N ALA A 11 5.92 6.73 -7.59
CA ALA A 11 5.75 5.38 -7.05
C ALA A 11 6.87 5.00 -6.08
N ASP A 12 6.53 4.21 -5.05
CA ASP A 12 7.50 3.65 -4.12
C ASP A 12 7.14 2.22 -3.72
N PHE A 13 7.90 1.66 -2.77
CA PHE A 13 7.65 0.32 -2.24
C PHE A 13 6.81 0.37 -0.97
N GLY A 14 5.64 -0.27 -1.01
CA GLY A 14 4.88 -0.66 0.18
C GLY A 14 5.45 -1.92 0.79
N LYS A 15 5.38 -2.04 2.13
CA LYS A 15 5.76 -3.26 2.86
C LYS A 15 4.70 -3.59 3.91
N LYS A 16 4.33 -4.87 3.99
CA LYS A 16 3.49 -5.42 5.05
C LYS A 16 4.21 -6.58 5.71
N THR A 17 4.45 -6.41 7.00
CA THR A 17 5.19 -7.35 7.82
C THR A 17 4.23 -8.11 8.72
N TYR A 18 4.24 -9.43 8.60
CA TYR A 18 3.53 -10.33 9.49
C TYR A 18 4.55 -10.94 10.44
N ARG A 19 4.30 -10.84 11.75
CA ARG A 19 5.15 -11.40 12.79
C ARG A 19 4.30 -12.29 13.69
N GLY A 20 4.90 -13.34 14.22
CA GLY A 20 4.26 -14.19 15.20
C GLY A 20 5.24 -15.11 15.90
N CYS A 21 4.73 -15.79 16.93
CA CYS A 21 5.44 -16.88 17.60
C CYS A 21 4.81 -18.20 17.17
N ARG A 22 5.63 -19.18 16.80
CA ARG A 22 5.18 -20.54 16.49
C ARG A 22 4.89 -21.29 17.79
N LYS A 23 4.21 -22.44 17.68
CA LYS A 23 3.90 -23.31 18.83
C LYS A 23 5.15 -23.85 19.54
N ASP A 24 6.28 -23.90 18.84
CA ASP A 24 7.59 -24.33 19.34
C ASP A 24 8.40 -23.19 20.01
N GLY A 25 7.81 -21.99 20.14
CA GLY A 25 8.46 -20.82 20.71
C GLY A 25 9.37 -20.05 19.74
N THR A 26 9.53 -20.50 18.50
CA THR A 26 10.33 -19.78 17.50
C THR A 26 9.56 -18.60 16.91
N LEU A 27 10.23 -17.44 16.80
CA LEU A 27 9.67 -16.27 16.13
C LEU A 27 9.74 -16.45 14.61
N TRP A 28 8.69 -16.03 13.91
CA TRP A 28 8.68 -15.97 12.46
C TRP A 28 8.27 -14.59 11.97
N GLU A 29 8.82 -14.23 10.81
CA GLU A 29 8.52 -12.99 10.10
C GLU A 29 8.28 -13.29 8.63
N LYS A 30 7.21 -12.72 8.06
CA LYS A 30 6.94 -12.73 6.63
C LYS A 30 6.76 -11.29 6.16
N ILE A 31 7.63 -10.86 5.26
CA ILE A 31 7.57 -9.53 4.65
C ILE A 31 6.99 -9.69 3.24
N ILE A 32 5.92 -8.97 2.95
CA ILE A 32 5.36 -8.84 1.61
C ILE A 32 5.60 -7.40 1.16
N SER A 33 6.19 -7.22 -0.03
CA SER A 33 6.48 -5.90 -0.60
C SER A 33 5.92 -5.78 -2.00
N TRP A 34 5.49 -4.57 -2.38
CA TRP A 34 4.99 -4.25 -3.72
C TRP A 34 5.42 -2.84 -4.12
N PHE A 35 5.73 -2.65 -5.40
CA PHE A 35 6.07 -1.34 -5.97
C PHE A 35 4.86 -0.72 -6.66
N GLY A 36 4.60 0.56 -6.42
CA GLY A 36 3.57 1.31 -7.13
C GLY A 36 2.81 2.29 -6.26
N TYR A 37 1.50 2.25 -6.41
CA TYR A 37 0.55 3.13 -5.76
C TYR A 37 -0.52 2.34 -4.99
N LYS A 38 -1.27 3.05 -4.17
CA LYS A 38 -2.45 2.57 -3.49
C LYS A 38 -3.65 3.41 -3.88
N LEU A 39 -4.75 2.76 -4.25
CA LEU A 39 -6.02 3.39 -4.58
C LEU A 39 -6.98 3.26 -3.40
N HIS A 40 -7.41 4.40 -2.87
CA HIS A 40 -8.52 4.52 -1.94
C HIS A 40 -9.75 4.91 -2.76
N LEU A 41 -10.79 4.08 -2.74
CA LEU A 41 -11.97 4.26 -3.59
C LEU A 41 -13.24 4.07 -2.75
N VAL A 42 -14.15 5.05 -2.82
CA VAL A 42 -15.49 5.00 -2.23
C VAL A 42 -16.49 4.85 -3.38
N VAL A 43 -17.31 3.81 -3.31
CA VAL A 43 -18.24 3.42 -4.39
C VAL A 43 -19.65 3.31 -3.82
N ASP A 44 -20.64 3.77 -4.58
CA ASP A 44 -22.04 3.38 -4.39
C ASP A 44 -22.20 1.93 -4.85
N ALA A 45 -22.42 1.00 -3.92
CA ALA A 45 -22.48 -0.43 -4.21
C ALA A 45 -23.74 -0.86 -4.99
N GLN A 46 -24.78 -0.02 -5.04
CA GLN A 46 -26.02 -0.34 -5.75
C GLN A 46 -25.94 -0.01 -7.24
N TYR A 47 -25.26 1.09 -7.58
CA TYR A 47 -25.09 1.56 -8.95
C TYR A 47 -23.66 1.38 -9.49
N GLU A 48 -22.75 0.84 -8.67
CA GLU A 48 -21.34 0.62 -8.98
C GLU A 48 -20.60 1.90 -9.40
N LEU A 49 -21.08 3.07 -8.93
CA LEU A 49 -20.53 4.37 -9.31
C LEU A 49 -19.47 4.86 -8.31
N PRO A 50 -18.30 5.32 -8.77
CA PRO A 50 -17.29 5.90 -7.90
C PRO A 50 -17.75 7.28 -7.40
N VAL A 51 -17.84 7.42 -6.08
CA VAL A 51 -18.25 8.68 -5.42
C VAL A 51 -17.03 9.53 -5.07
N ALA A 52 -15.94 8.89 -4.66
CA ALA A 52 -14.69 9.57 -4.35
C ALA A 52 -13.51 8.61 -4.52
N PHE A 53 -12.34 9.15 -4.89
CA PHE A 53 -11.11 8.37 -4.93
C PHE A 53 -9.89 9.20 -4.51
N THR A 54 -8.85 8.52 -4.05
CA THR A 54 -7.54 9.12 -3.74
C THR A 54 -6.45 8.11 -4.06
N VAL A 55 -5.41 8.55 -4.75
CA VAL A 55 -4.23 7.72 -5.03
C VAL A 55 -3.08 8.18 -4.13
N THR A 56 -2.49 7.25 -3.39
CA THR A 56 -1.31 7.50 -2.56
C THR A 56 -0.15 6.62 -2.99
N LYS A 57 1.07 6.95 -2.56
CA LYS A 57 2.22 6.07 -2.76
C LYS A 57 2.01 4.75 -2.02
N ALA A 58 2.59 3.64 -2.50
CA ALA A 58 2.41 2.33 -1.90
C ALA A 58 2.85 2.25 -0.43
N SER A 59 3.82 3.06 -0.01
CA SER A 59 4.33 3.15 1.37
C SER A 59 3.38 3.87 2.35
N THR A 60 2.40 4.62 1.85
CA THR A 60 1.51 5.44 2.70
C THR A 60 0.57 4.55 3.52
N SER A 61 0.42 4.85 4.82
CA SER A 61 -0.54 4.15 5.69
C SER A 61 -1.98 4.32 5.21
N ASP A 62 -2.80 3.29 5.39
CA ASP A 62 -4.24 3.31 5.09
C ASP A 62 -5.05 4.11 6.10
N VAL A 63 -4.59 4.11 7.35
CA VAL A 63 -5.22 4.81 8.46
C VAL A 63 -4.24 5.86 8.94
N LYS A 64 -4.68 7.13 8.98
CA LYS A 64 -3.98 8.13 9.78
C LYS A 64 -4.34 7.84 11.23
N GLU A 65 -3.39 7.31 12.00
CA GLU A 65 -3.52 7.29 13.46
C GLU A 65 -3.66 8.76 13.91
N GLY A 66 -4.79 9.08 14.53
CA GLY A 66 -5.09 10.41 15.08
C GLY A 66 -4.72 10.50 16.54
#